data_AF-A0A926PP88-F1
#
_entry.id   AF-A0A926PP88-F1
#
_cell.length_a   1.000
_cell.length_b   1.000
_cell.length_c   1.000
_cell.angle_alpha   90.00
_cell.angle_beta   90.00
_cell.angle_gamma   90.00
#
_symmetry.space_group_name_H-M   'P 1'
#
loop_
_entity.id
_entity.type
_entity.pdbx_description
1 polymer ?
#
loop_
_entity_poly.entity_id
_entity_poly.type
_entity_poly.pdbx_seq_one_letter_code
_entity_poly.pdbx_strand_id
1 'polypeptide(L)'
;MKGFRKLLRLCASSTLISLLMLCTSCTAIPFFGSGQTTKTELSMQVEPTRDPGIYKVTGQANLPDQTRLIVQAIRNLQPSSQVESGQSYSILARTEVKVEKGKWQTSLNLLQQDRLEAWQKTARSLNLKSQPEKQVRFLAVTEPTENSIELQSTAMSNQGTSVQFTADGKIYLQTEQFLTIEPPSRTVDAAEKPTQTVVKVAVQPINTTAKMKPQTDAELSTKAWMR
;
A
#
# COMPACT_ATOMS: atom_id res chain seq x y z
N MET A 1 27.27 55.38 -76.68
CA MET A 1 27.10 55.13 -75.22
C MET A 1 25.62 55.05 -74.83
N LYS A 2 24.92 53.94 -75.09
CA LYS A 2 23.50 53.74 -74.67
C LYS A 2 23.19 52.30 -74.19
N GLY A 3 24.22 51.48 -73.90
CA GLY A 3 24.04 50.06 -73.55
C GLY A 3 24.06 49.72 -72.06
N PHE A 4 24.58 50.60 -71.20
CA PHE A 4 24.95 50.21 -69.83
C PHE A 4 23.86 50.44 -68.75
N ARG A 5 22.76 51.14 -69.07
CA ARG A 5 21.73 51.48 -68.07
C ARG A 5 20.61 50.44 -67.90
N LYS A 6 20.49 49.45 -68.80
CA LYS A 6 19.45 48.40 -68.67
C LYS A 6 19.87 47.22 -67.80
N LEU A 7 21.18 46.98 -67.61
CA LEU A 7 21.67 45.83 -66.84
C LEU A 7 21.51 46.00 -65.31
N LEU A 8 21.47 47.24 -64.82
CA LEU A 8 21.35 47.55 -63.39
C LEU A 8 19.92 47.48 -62.83
N ARG A 9 18.88 47.36 -63.67
CA ARG A 9 17.48 47.27 -63.20
C ARG A 9 16.96 45.85 -62.96
N LEU A 10 17.67 44.81 -63.43
CA LEU A 10 17.23 43.42 -63.22
C LEU A 10 17.83 42.77 -61.96
N CYS A 11 18.96 43.25 -61.44
CA CYS A 11 19.61 42.59 -60.29
C CYS A 11 19.02 42.98 -58.92
N ALA A 12 18.30 44.11 -58.82
CA ALA A 12 17.73 44.57 -57.53
C ALA A 12 16.38 43.90 -57.18
N SER A 13 15.76 43.17 -58.11
CA SER A 13 14.47 42.50 -57.90
C SER A 13 14.61 41.06 -57.41
N SER A 14 15.71 40.39 -57.75
CA SER A 14 15.89 38.95 -57.45
C SER A 14 16.35 38.67 -56.02
N THR A 15 16.94 39.65 -55.33
CA THR A 15 17.41 39.50 -53.94
C THR A 15 16.28 39.60 -52.89
N LEU A 16 15.14 40.22 -53.22
CA LEU A 16 14.02 40.38 -52.28
C LEU A 16 13.16 39.10 -52.18
N ILE A 17 13.06 38.33 -53.26
CA ILE A 17 12.30 37.06 -53.29
C ILE A 17 13.06 35.94 -52.57
N SER A 18 14.40 35.94 -52.65
CA SER A 18 15.22 34.94 -51.94
C SER A 18 15.24 35.18 -50.42
N LEU A 19 15.06 36.41 -49.95
CA LEU A 19 15.01 36.73 -48.51
C LEU A 19 13.65 36.35 -47.87
N LEU A 20 12.57 36.31 -48.65
CA LEU A 20 11.23 35.93 -48.16
C LEU A 20 11.04 34.41 -47.99
N MET A 21 11.90 33.59 -48.61
CA MET A 21 11.85 32.12 -48.50
C MET A 21 12.69 31.56 -47.33
N LEU A 22 13.44 32.39 -46.60
CA LEU A 22 14.18 31.97 -45.40
C LEU A 22 13.39 32.17 -44.10
N CYS A 23 12.29 32.92 -44.12
CA CYS A 23 11.44 33.15 -42.94
C CYS A 23 10.38 32.07 -42.70
N THR A 24 10.31 31.03 -43.55
CA THR A 24 9.43 29.86 -43.34
C THR A 24 10.17 28.65 -42.79
N SER A 25 11.34 28.84 -42.18
CA SER A 25 11.79 27.93 -41.14
C SER A 25 11.17 28.37 -39.82
N CYS A 26 9.88 28.08 -39.69
CA CYS A 26 9.30 27.81 -38.38
C CYS A 26 10.09 26.64 -37.80
N THR A 27 11.22 26.91 -37.15
CA THR A 27 11.58 26.13 -35.98
C THR A 27 10.47 26.42 -34.98
N ALA A 28 9.37 25.68 -35.11
CA ALA A 28 8.62 25.27 -33.95
C ALA A 28 9.70 24.70 -33.04
N ILE A 29 10.18 25.53 -32.11
CA ILE A 29 10.89 25.04 -30.95
C ILE A 29 9.92 23.97 -30.44
N PRO A 30 10.31 22.69 -30.45
CA PRO A 30 9.56 21.73 -29.71
C PRO A 30 9.71 22.19 -28.27
N PHE A 31 8.79 23.03 -27.80
CA PHE A 31 8.39 23.10 -26.42
C PHE A 31 7.66 21.77 -26.09
N PHE A 32 8.28 20.65 -26.48
CA PHE A 32 8.13 19.35 -25.86
C PHE A 32 9.14 19.28 -24.71
N GLY A 33 9.16 20.33 -23.88
CA GLY A 33 8.97 20.06 -22.47
C GLY A 33 7.58 19.45 -22.37
N SER A 34 7.48 18.15 -22.69
CA SER A 34 6.46 17.33 -22.08
C SER A 34 6.75 17.48 -20.60
N GLY A 35 6.11 18.46 -19.98
CA GLY A 35 5.88 18.45 -18.56
C GLY A 35 5.14 17.16 -18.35
N GLN A 36 5.88 16.08 -18.17
CA GLN A 36 5.36 14.85 -17.65
C GLN A 36 5.05 15.22 -16.22
N THR A 37 3.84 15.72 -16.04
CA THR A 37 3.38 16.28 -14.80
C THR A 37 3.33 15.11 -13.82
N THR A 38 4.35 15.00 -12.97
CA THR A 38 4.48 13.90 -12.04
C THR A 38 3.40 14.09 -10.97
N LYS A 39 2.25 13.45 -11.18
CA LYS A 39 1.15 13.37 -10.22
C LYS A 39 1.72 12.95 -8.86
N THR A 40 1.47 13.74 -7.82
CA THR A 40 1.90 13.39 -6.46
C THR A 40 1.32 12.03 -6.06
N GLU A 41 2.17 11.12 -5.63
CA GLU A 41 1.89 9.70 -5.39
C GLU A 41 2.39 9.30 -4.00
N LEU A 42 1.52 8.62 -3.24
CA LEU A 42 1.85 8.00 -1.96
C LEU A 42 1.04 6.69 -1.84
N SER A 43 1.70 5.56 -2.10
CA SER A 43 1.07 4.23 -2.03
C SER A 43 1.48 3.50 -0.77
N MET A 44 0.65 2.55 -0.33
CA MET A 44 0.91 1.72 0.84
C MET A 44 0.39 0.30 0.59
N GLN A 45 1.15 -0.66 1.11
CA GLN A 45 0.82 -2.07 1.19
C GLN A 45 1.16 -2.58 2.59
N VAL A 46 0.23 -3.33 3.17
CA VAL A 46 0.34 -3.90 4.52
C VAL A 46 0.28 -5.42 4.41
N GLU A 47 1.25 -6.08 5.04
CA GLU A 47 1.37 -7.54 5.06
C GLU A 47 1.59 -8.02 6.50
N PRO A 48 0.91 -9.09 6.95
CA PRO A 48 1.24 -9.73 8.22
C PRO A 48 2.65 -10.34 8.15
N THR A 49 3.38 -10.29 9.27
CA THR A 49 4.67 -10.98 9.40
C THR A 49 4.49 -12.37 10.04
N ARG A 50 5.61 -13.05 10.34
CA ARG A 50 5.58 -14.32 11.09
C ARG A 50 5.28 -14.11 12.57
N ASP A 51 5.55 -12.91 13.09
CA ASP A 51 5.38 -12.58 14.50
C ASP A 51 3.95 -12.07 14.75
N PRO A 52 3.20 -12.68 15.69
CA PRO A 52 1.82 -12.28 15.96
C PRO A 52 1.70 -10.81 16.32
N GLY A 53 0.76 -10.12 15.67
CA GLY A 53 0.51 -8.69 15.90
C GLY A 53 1.47 -7.75 15.17
N ILE A 54 2.52 -8.27 14.51
CA ILE A 54 3.48 -7.45 13.76
C ILE A 54 3.13 -7.46 12.27
N TYR A 55 2.99 -6.26 11.71
CA TYR A 55 2.67 -6.02 10.31
C TYR A 55 3.78 -5.22 9.66
N LYS A 56 4.25 -5.69 8.51
CA LYS A 56 5.16 -4.97 7.65
C LYS A 56 4.34 -4.00 6.80
N VAL A 57 4.74 -2.74 6.79
CA VAL A 57 4.12 -1.70 5.99
C VAL A 57 5.16 -1.17 5.02
N THR A 58 4.86 -1.22 3.74
CA THR A 58 5.73 -0.73 2.65
C THR A 58 4.97 0.20 1.76
N GLY A 59 5.67 1.13 1.11
CA GLY A 59 5.04 2.00 0.13
C GLY A 59 6.04 2.64 -0.81
N GLN A 60 5.48 3.32 -1.81
CA GLN A 60 6.23 4.14 -2.75
C GLN A 60 5.71 5.58 -2.64
N ALA A 61 6.59 6.54 -2.90
CA ALA A 61 6.24 7.95 -2.91
C ALA A 61 7.14 8.70 -3.89
N ASN A 62 6.60 9.64 -4.65
CA ASN A 62 7.41 10.57 -5.44
C ASN A 62 7.73 11.86 -4.65
N LEU A 63 8.07 11.68 -3.37
CA LEU A 63 8.41 12.75 -2.45
C LEU A 63 9.94 12.90 -2.34
N PRO A 64 10.45 14.08 -1.95
CA PRO A 64 11.87 14.25 -1.67
C PRO A 64 12.38 13.22 -0.67
N ASP A 65 13.64 12.83 -0.83
CA ASP A 65 14.31 12.00 0.17
C ASP A 65 14.28 12.71 1.53
N GLN A 66 14.22 11.92 2.60
CA GLN A 66 14.07 12.38 3.98
C GLN A 66 12.71 13.00 4.33
N THR A 67 11.73 13.01 3.41
CA THR A 67 10.36 13.36 3.77
C THR A 67 9.86 12.43 4.86
N ARG A 68 9.37 13.01 5.96
CA ARG A 68 8.85 12.26 7.12
C ARG A 68 7.40 11.84 6.87
N LEU A 69 7.12 10.59 7.17
CA LEU A 69 5.80 10.00 7.16
C LEU A 69 5.45 9.49 8.55
N ILE A 70 4.24 9.75 8.99
CA ILE A 70 3.65 9.13 10.18
C ILE A 70 2.79 7.98 9.72
N VAL A 71 3.14 6.77 10.15
CA VAL A 71 2.41 5.53 9.84
C VAL A 71 1.73 5.04 11.11
N GLN A 72 0.43 4.79 11.07
CA GLN A 72 -0.34 4.36 12.23
C GLN A 72 -1.40 3.32 11.88
N ALA A 73 -1.73 2.48 12.85
CA ALA A 73 -2.83 1.54 12.80
C ALA A 73 -3.91 1.97 13.78
N ILE A 74 -5.16 2.05 13.31
CA ILE A 74 -6.30 2.59 14.04
C ILE A 74 -7.42 1.56 14.04
N ARG A 75 -8.04 1.35 15.20
CA ARG A 75 -9.26 0.56 15.33
C ARG A 75 -10.38 1.44 15.86
N ASN A 76 -11.53 1.38 15.22
CA ASN A 76 -12.75 2.02 15.72
C ASN A 76 -13.32 1.22 16.88
N LEU A 77 -13.87 1.94 17.86
CA LEU A 77 -14.51 1.40 19.04
C LEU A 77 -15.95 1.91 19.05
N GLN A 78 -16.89 0.99 18.99
CA GLN A 78 -18.30 1.30 19.13
C GLN A 78 -18.63 1.40 20.63
N PRO A 79 -19.31 2.48 21.05
CA PRO A 79 -19.79 2.60 22.41
C PRO A 79 -20.86 1.53 22.66
N SER A 80 -20.80 0.88 23.82
CA SER A 80 -21.78 -0.16 24.19
C SER A 80 -23.16 0.39 24.55
N SER A 81 -23.29 1.71 24.72
CA SER A 81 -24.53 2.39 25.06
C SER A 81 -24.80 3.56 24.13
N GLN A 82 -26.05 3.69 23.67
CA GLN A 82 -26.55 4.74 22.75
C GLN A 82 -26.37 6.20 23.23
N VAL A 83 -25.92 6.43 24.46
CA VAL A 83 -25.88 7.75 25.10
C VAL A 83 -24.61 8.54 24.75
N GLU A 84 -23.53 7.86 24.36
CA GLU A 84 -22.30 8.53 23.89
C GLU A 84 -22.27 8.49 22.36
N SER A 85 -22.81 9.53 21.72
CA SER A 85 -22.93 9.63 20.25
C SER A 85 -21.61 9.93 19.52
N GLY A 86 -20.46 9.68 20.15
CA GLY A 86 -19.14 9.87 19.56
C GLY A 86 -18.56 8.56 19.01
N GLN A 87 -18.11 8.58 17.75
CA GLN A 87 -17.25 7.51 17.25
C GLN A 87 -15.92 7.55 18.01
N SER A 88 -15.66 6.53 18.82
CA SER A 88 -14.40 6.37 19.54
C SER A 88 -13.42 5.57 18.69
N TYR A 89 -12.13 5.83 18.84
CA TYR A 89 -11.07 5.09 18.15
C TYR A 89 -9.87 4.90 19.06
N SER A 90 -9.05 3.91 18.74
CA SER A 90 -7.78 3.66 19.38
C SER A 90 -6.67 3.57 18.35
N ILE A 91 -5.58 4.28 18.61
CA ILE A 91 -4.31 4.07 17.92
C ILE A 91 -3.68 2.82 18.51
N LEU A 92 -3.57 1.77 17.70
CA LEU A 92 -2.95 0.50 18.10
C LEU A 92 -1.43 0.60 18.10
N ALA A 93 -0.89 1.27 17.07
CA ALA A 93 0.53 1.50 16.88
C ALA A 93 0.76 2.76 16.04
N ARG A 94 1.90 3.43 16.26
CA ARG A 94 2.34 4.59 15.49
C ARG A 94 3.87 4.58 15.37
N THR A 95 4.38 4.92 14.21
CA THR A 95 5.81 5.11 13.97
C THR A 95 6.04 6.21 12.95
N GLU A 96 7.20 6.86 13.04
CA GLU A 96 7.72 7.75 12.00
C GLU A 96 8.64 6.94 11.08
N VAL A 97 8.62 7.25 9.78
CA VAL A 97 9.51 6.68 8.76
C VAL A 97 9.88 7.76 7.77
N LYS A 98 11.03 7.61 7.10
CA LYS A 98 11.46 8.53 6.06
C LYS A 98 11.36 7.90 4.68
N VAL A 99 11.12 8.74 3.68
CA VAL A 99 11.23 8.35 2.28
C VAL A 99 12.71 8.27 1.89
N GLU A 100 13.08 7.16 1.25
CA GLU A 100 14.40 6.89 0.73
C GLU A 100 14.29 6.36 -0.70
N LYS A 101 14.81 7.13 -1.67
CA LYS A 101 14.80 6.79 -3.10
C LYS A 101 13.38 6.47 -3.61
N GLY A 102 12.43 7.29 -3.18
CA GLY A 102 11.01 7.16 -3.52
C GLY A 102 10.30 5.93 -2.91
N LYS A 103 10.91 5.29 -1.91
CA LYS A 103 10.32 4.14 -1.19
C LYS A 103 10.36 4.38 0.30
N TRP A 104 9.51 3.70 1.04
CA TRP A 104 9.52 3.72 2.49
C TRP A 104 9.02 2.38 3.04
N GLN A 105 9.50 2.01 4.23
CA GLN A 105 9.12 0.76 4.88
C GLN A 105 9.22 0.91 6.40
N THR A 106 8.27 0.31 7.11
CA THR A 106 8.31 0.19 8.57
C THR A 106 7.62 -1.09 9.04
N SER A 107 7.56 -1.30 10.35
CA SER A 107 6.78 -2.37 10.97
C SER A 107 5.97 -1.81 12.13
N LEU A 108 4.70 -2.22 12.20
CA LEU A 108 3.78 -1.85 13.28
C LEU A 108 3.47 -3.09 14.11
N ASN A 109 3.68 -3.00 15.41
CA ASN A 109 3.23 -4.01 16.36
C ASN A 109 1.92 -3.55 17.01
N LEU A 110 0.81 -4.19 16.65
CA LEU A 110 -0.53 -3.88 17.17
C LEU A 110 -0.72 -4.38 18.60
N LEU A 111 0.12 -5.31 19.04
CA LEU A 111 0.04 -5.95 20.34
C LEU A 111 1.15 -5.41 21.26
N GLN A 112 0.79 -5.19 22.52
CA GLN A 112 1.75 -4.87 23.57
C GLN A 112 2.30 -6.16 24.20
N GLN A 113 3.23 -6.03 25.16
CA GLN A 113 3.93 -7.17 25.80
C GLN A 113 2.98 -8.24 26.37
N ASP A 114 1.79 -7.85 26.80
CA ASP A 114 0.74 -8.72 27.35
C ASP A 114 -0.23 -9.26 26.28
N ARG A 115 0.14 -9.17 25.00
CA ARG A 115 -0.65 -9.58 23.83
C ARG A 115 -2.02 -8.89 23.75
N LEU A 116 -2.09 -7.68 24.27
CA LEU A 116 -3.28 -6.84 24.19
C LEU A 116 -3.05 -5.67 23.24
N GLU A 117 -4.14 -5.25 22.62
CA GLU A 117 -4.20 -3.96 21.96
C GLU A 117 -4.30 -2.82 22.99
N ALA A 118 -3.86 -1.62 22.61
CA ALA A 118 -3.81 -0.45 23.49
C ALA A 118 -5.16 -0.13 24.16
N TRP A 119 -6.27 -0.20 23.42
CA TRP A 119 -7.61 0.08 23.96
C TRP A 119 -8.05 -0.89 25.04
N GLN A 120 -7.61 -2.15 24.99
CA GLN A 120 -8.03 -3.16 25.98
C GLN A 120 -7.49 -2.83 27.37
N LYS A 121 -6.32 -2.19 27.44
CA LYS A 121 -5.75 -1.73 28.71
C LYS A 121 -6.58 -0.63 29.31
N THR A 122 -6.86 0.41 28.51
CA THR A 122 -7.70 1.53 28.92
C THR A 122 -9.08 1.06 29.33
N ALA A 123 -9.74 0.23 28.51
CA ALA A 123 -11.06 -0.30 28.80
C ALA A 123 -11.10 -1.09 30.11
N ARG A 124 -10.08 -1.92 30.40
CA ARG A 124 -9.98 -2.66 31.67
C ARG A 124 -9.71 -1.74 32.86
N SER A 125 -8.79 -0.79 32.71
CA SER A 125 -8.43 0.13 33.81
C SER A 125 -9.58 1.03 34.23
N LEU A 126 -10.45 1.39 33.28
CA LEU A 126 -11.57 2.30 33.48
C LEU A 126 -12.93 1.58 33.53
N ASN A 127 -12.94 0.24 33.51
CA ASN A 127 -14.15 -0.58 33.45
C ASN A 127 -15.13 -0.15 32.32
N LEU A 128 -14.59 0.25 31.17
CA LEU A 128 -15.37 0.68 30.02
C LEU A 128 -15.80 -0.52 29.19
N LYS A 129 -17.05 -0.50 28.74
CA LYS A 129 -17.57 -1.44 27.76
C LYS A 129 -17.45 -0.82 26.37
N SER A 130 -16.44 -1.25 25.62
CA SER A 130 -16.21 -0.85 24.23
C SER A 130 -16.28 -2.08 23.34
N GLN A 131 -16.98 -1.97 22.21
CA GLN A 131 -17.07 -3.02 21.22
C GLN A 131 -16.12 -2.68 20.06
N PRO A 132 -14.98 -3.37 19.92
CA PRO A 132 -14.04 -3.11 18.84
C PRO A 132 -14.63 -3.54 17.49
N GLU A 133 -14.43 -2.72 16.45
CA GLU A 133 -14.64 -3.18 15.08
C GLU A 133 -13.55 -4.18 14.68
N LYS A 134 -13.87 -5.12 13.80
CA LYS A 134 -12.90 -6.11 13.28
C LYS A 134 -11.91 -5.51 12.28
N GLN A 135 -12.23 -4.36 11.72
CA GLN A 135 -11.41 -3.70 10.72
C GLN A 135 -10.37 -2.80 11.40
N VAL A 136 -9.12 -2.90 10.94
CA VAL A 136 -8.03 -2.00 11.31
C VAL A 136 -7.69 -1.17 10.10
N ARG A 137 -7.67 0.16 10.29
CA ARG A 137 -7.24 1.14 9.31
C ARG A 137 -5.76 1.42 9.50
N PHE A 138 -4.96 1.04 8.52
CA PHE A 138 -3.59 1.49 8.39
C PHE A 138 -3.60 2.82 7.64
N LEU A 139 -2.83 3.78 8.13
CA LEU A 139 -2.79 5.13 7.63
C LEU A 139 -1.33 5.58 7.55
N ALA A 140 -0.92 6.13 6.42
CA ALA A 140 0.34 6.84 6.28
C ALA A 140 0.06 8.29 5.86
N VAL A 141 0.63 9.25 6.57
CA VAL A 141 0.47 10.69 6.30
C VAL A 141 1.81 11.41 6.26
N THR A 142 1.94 12.43 5.42
CA THR A 142 3.08 13.36 5.48
C THR A 142 2.89 14.37 6.60
N GLU A 143 3.98 15.00 7.05
CA GLU A 143 3.87 16.21 7.87
C GLU A 143 3.15 17.33 7.08
N PRO A 144 2.26 18.10 7.71
CA PRO A 144 1.65 19.25 7.07
C PRO A 144 2.68 20.31 6.70
N THR A 145 2.63 20.79 5.46
CA THR A 145 3.56 21.80 4.95
C THR A 145 2.83 23.01 4.36
N GLU A 146 3.45 24.17 4.49
CA GLU A 146 3.00 25.42 3.85
C GLU A 146 3.44 25.50 2.38
N ASN A 147 4.48 24.75 2.01
CA ASN A 147 4.93 24.69 0.64
C ASN A 147 3.88 23.95 -0.19
N SER A 148 3.53 24.50 -1.35
CA SER A 148 2.71 23.80 -2.32
C SER A 148 3.41 22.49 -2.69
N ILE A 149 2.93 21.37 -2.15
CA ILE A 149 3.04 20.09 -2.85
C ILE A 149 2.47 20.40 -4.24
N GLU A 150 3.23 20.18 -5.32
CA GLU A 150 2.77 20.49 -6.68
C GLU A 150 1.52 19.65 -6.98
N LEU A 151 0.39 20.24 -6.61
CA LEU A 151 -0.94 19.69 -6.72
C LEU A 151 -1.44 20.08 -8.09
N GLN A 152 -1.07 19.28 -9.08
CA GLN A 152 -1.87 19.28 -10.28
C GLN A 152 -3.18 18.57 -9.95
N SER A 153 -4.22 19.39 -9.82
CA SER A 153 -5.58 19.11 -9.35
C SER A 153 -6.40 18.21 -10.29
N THR A 154 -5.78 17.19 -10.86
CA THR A 154 -6.49 16.03 -11.42
C THR A 154 -6.33 14.87 -10.43
N ALA A 155 -6.99 15.02 -9.29
CA ALA A 155 -7.26 13.95 -8.34
C ALA A 155 -8.21 12.92 -8.96
N MET A 156 -7.76 12.25 -10.02
CA MET A 156 -8.29 10.95 -10.39
C MET A 156 -7.75 9.99 -9.33
N SER A 157 -8.65 9.56 -8.45
CA SER A 157 -8.53 8.42 -7.54
C SER A 157 -7.59 7.33 -8.08
N ASN A 158 -6.31 7.38 -7.72
CA ASN A 158 -5.51 6.17 -7.64
C ASN A 158 -5.83 5.61 -6.25
N GLN A 159 -6.37 4.40 -6.20
CA GLN A 159 -6.90 3.77 -4.99
C GLN A 159 -5.92 3.93 -3.82
N GLY A 160 -6.25 4.80 -2.86
CA GLY A 160 -5.51 4.96 -1.60
C GLY A 160 -5.05 6.38 -1.29
N THR A 161 -4.49 7.15 -2.23
CA THR A 161 -3.90 8.47 -1.92
C THR A 161 -4.92 9.61 -1.98
N SER A 162 -4.96 10.44 -0.94
CA SER A 162 -5.76 11.66 -0.86
C SER A 162 -4.90 12.83 -0.40
N VAL A 163 -5.26 14.02 -0.86
CA VAL A 163 -4.66 15.30 -0.44
C VAL A 163 -5.61 15.91 0.56
N GLN A 164 -5.06 16.36 1.68
CA GLN A 164 -5.82 16.87 2.80
C GLN A 164 -5.28 18.23 3.23
N PHE A 165 -6.14 19.02 3.86
CA PHE A 165 -5.82 20.35 4.36
C PHE A 165 -6.06 20.41 5.86
N THR A 166 -5.15 21.02 6.59
CA THR A 166 -5.34 21.37 7.99
C THR A 166 -6.21 22.62 8.13
N ALA A 167 -6.68 22.92 9.35
CA ALA A 167 -7.48 24.11 9.60
C ALA A 167 -6.74 25.44 9.35
N ASP A 168 -5.40 25.43 9.47
CA ASP A 168 -4.51 26.55 9.14
C ASP A 168 -4.08 26.56 7.66
N GLY A 169 -4.66 25.71 6.81
CA GLY A 169 -4.44 25.70 5.36
C GLY A 169 -3.19 24.97 4.89
N LYS A 170 -2.47 24.28 5.78
CA LYS A 170 -1.32 23.43 5.40
C LYS A 170 -1.80 22.17 4.70
N ILE A 171 -0.97 21.69 3.78
CA ILE A 171 -1.28 20.56 2.93
C ILE A 171 -0.56 19.32 3.44
N TYR A 172 -1.24 18.18 3.46
CA TYR A 172 -0.62 16.88 3.69
C TYR A 172 -1.20 15.81 2.76
N LEU A 173 -0.40 14.79 2.48
CA LEU A 173 -0.86 13.60 1.79
C LEU A 173 -1.24 12.53 2.79
N GLN A 174 -2.21 11.73 2.42
CA GLN A 174 -2.69 10.61 3.20
C GLN A 174 -2.93 9.42 2.29
N THR A 175 -2.52 8.23 2.73
CA THR A 175 -2.94 6.96 2.12
C THR A 175 -3.41 5.97 3.15
N GLU A 176 -4.37 5.14 2.79
CA GLU A 176 -4.99 4.18 3.71
C GLU A 176 -5.18 2.80 3.13
N GLN A 177 -5.11 1.80 4.01
CA GLN A 177 -5.44 0.43 3.71
C GLN A 177 -6.16 -0.18 4.90
N PHE A 178 -7.20 -0.95 4.63
CA PHE A 178 -7.95 -1.64 5.67
C PHE A 178 -7.67 -3.13 5.64
N LEU A 179 -7.47 -3.72 6.82
CA LEU A 179 -7.38 -5.16 7.00
C LEU A 179 -8.38 -5.63 8.06
N THR A 180 -8.98 -6.80 7.83
CA THR A 180 -9.79 -7.49 8.83
C THR A 180 -8.86 -8.21 9.79
N ILE A 181 -8.76 -7.73 11.02
CA ILE A 181 -7.91 -8.29 12.08
C ILE A 181 -8.79 -8.44 13.31
N GLU A 182 -9.08 -9.68 13.70
CA GLU A 182 -9.86 -9.95 14.91
C GLU A 182 -9.12 -9.39 16.14
N PRO A 183 -9.79 -8.64 17.02
CA PRO A 183 -9.20 -8.20 18.28
C PRO A 183 -8.79 -9.42 19.12
N PRO A 184 -7.68 -9.36 19.86
CA PRO A 184 -7.22 -10.50 20.65
C PRO A 184 -8.24 -10.83 21.75
N SER A 185 -8.80 -12.04 21.69
CA SER A 185 -9.57 -12.63 22.78
C SER A 185 -8.59 -13.05 23.88
N ARG A 186 -8.96 -12.85 25.15
CA ARG A 186 -8.07 -13.12 26.28
C ARG A 186 -7.73 -14.61 26.48
N THR A 187 -8.27 -15.49 25.64
CA THR A 187 -7.91 -16.90 25.53
C THR A 187 -6.70 -17.04 24.62
N VAL A 188 -5.52 -17.10 25.22
CA VAL A 188 -4.30 -17.55 24.56
C VAL A 188 -4.47 -19.03 24.24
N ASP A 189 -4.97 -19.35 23.05
CA ASP A 189 -4.68 -20.63 22.43
C ASP A 189 -3.49 -20.47 21.50
N ALA A 190 -2.50 -21.32 21.72
CA ALA A 190 -1.26 -21.34 20.98
C ALA A 190 -1.53 -21.59 19.48
N ALA A 191 -0.92 -20.76 18.62
CA ALA A 191 -0.63 -21.04 17.22
C ALA A 191 -1.81 -21.57 16.37
N GLU A 192 -2.68 -20.68 15.89
CA GLU A 192 -3.45 -20.99 14.69
C GLU A 192 -2.54 -20.81 13.46
N LYS A 193 -1.82 -21.88 13.15
CA LYS A 193 -1.14 -22.10 11.87
C LYS A 193 -2.24 -22.05 10.79
N PRO A 194 -2.07 -21.32 9.68
CA PRO A 194 -3.11 -21.23 8.66
C PRO A 194 -3.42 -22.63 8.13
N THR A 195 -4.68 -23.04 8.32
CA THR A 195 -5.25 -24.25 7.74
C THR A 195 -5.15 -24.12 6.22
N GLN A 196 -4.09 -24.71 5.66
CA GLN A 196 -4.07 -25.02 4.24
C GLN A 196 -5.21 -25.99 4.00
N THR A 197 -6.23 -25.53 3.28
CA THR A 197 -7.25 -26.38 2.70
C THR A 197 -6.55 -27.35 1.75
N VAL A 198 -6.16 -28.52 2.25
CA VAL A 198 -5.75 -29.65 1.42
C VAL A 198 -7.00 -30.08 0.66
N VAL A 199 -7.08 -29.65 -0.59
CA VAL A 199 -8.01 -30.20 -1.57
C VAL A 199 -7.71 -31.70 -1.65
N LYS A 200 -8.57 -32.52 -1.05
CA LYS A 200 -8.60 -33.95 -1.32
C LYS A 200 -8.99 -34.13 -2.77
N VAL A 201 -8.01 -34.29 -3.66
CA VAL A 201 -8.23 -34.82 -4.99
C VAL A 201 -8.68 -36.27 -4.82
N ALA A 202 -9.96 -36.53 -5.07
CA ALA A 202 -10.50 -37.87 -5.13
C ALA A 202 -9.91 -38.56 -6.36
N VAL A 203 -8.97 -39.47 -6.14
CA VAL A 203 -8.54 -40.43 -7.16
C VAL A 203 -9.53 -41.59 -7.12
N GLN A 204 -10.29 -41.77 -8.20
CA GLN A 204 -11.11 -42.97 -8.41
C GLN A 204 -10.19 -44.18 -8.61
N PRO A 205 -10.36 -45.30 -7.89
CA PRO A 205 -9.73 -46.55 -8.25
C PRO A 205 -10.56 -47.31 -9.29
N ILE A 206 -9.83 -47.77 -10.31
CA ILE A 206 -10.23 -48.60 -11.43
C ILE A 206 -10.67 -50.00 -10.92
N ASN A 207 -11.73 -50.55 -11.54
CA ASN A 207 -12.26 -51.90 -11.33
C ASN A 207 -11.18 -52.99 -11.42
N THR A 208 -11.30 -54.07 -10.63
CA THR A 208 -11.53 -55.45 -11.12
C THR A 208 -11.47 -56.49 -9.99
N THR A 209 -12.46 -57.37 -10.04
CA THR A 209 -12.82 -58.56 -9.26
C THR A 209 -11.71 -59.59 -9.03
N ALA A 210 -11.60 -60.16 -7.83
CA ALA A 210 -11.30 -61.59 -7.63
C ALA A 210 -11.59 -62.06 -6.19
N LYS A 211 -12.42 -63.10 -6.09
CA LYS A 211 -12.65 -63.95 -4.90
C LYS A 211 -11.33 -64.58 -4.41
N MET A 212 -11.06 -64.60 -3.11
CA MET A 212 -10.41 -65.75 -2.46
C MET A 212 -10.62 -65.77 -0.94
N LYS A 213 -10.68 -66.99 -0.41
CA LYS A 213 -11.06 -67.45 0.94
C LYS A 213 -10.17 -66.91 2.08
N PRO A 214 -10.66 -66.92 3.34
CA PRO A 214 -9.83 -66.68 4.52
C PRO A 214 -8.98 -67.93 4.83
N GLN A 215 -7.67 -67.72 4.95
CA GLN A 215 -6.67 -68.70 5.45
C GLN A 215 -5.88 -67.94 6.53
N THR A 216 -6.30 -68.07 7.78
CA THR A 216 -5.70 -68.90 8.85
C THR A 216 -4.33 -68.42 9.28
N ASP A 217 -4.32 -67.94 10.52
CA ASP A 217 -3.19 -67.52 11.33
C ASP A 217 -2.04 -68.53 11.37
N ALA A 218 -0.83 -68.00 11.33
CA ALA A 218 0.35 -68.65 11.90
C ALA A 218 1.22 -67.57 12.55
N GLU A 219 1.07 -67.43 13.86
CA GLU A 219 1.99 -66.69 14.73
C GLU A 219 3.15 -67.61 15.16
N LEU A 220 4.27 -66.94 15.43
CA LEU A 220 5.65 -67.40 15.50
C LEU A 220 5.96 -68.46 16.57
N SER A 221 6.83 -69.40 16.20
CA SER A 221 7.58 -70.26 17.13
C SER A 221 8.73 -69.46 17.76
N THR A 222 8.69 -69.27 19.07
CA THR A 222 9.84 -68.86 19.88
C THR A 222 10.09 -69.92 20.96
N LYS A 223 10.88 -70.94 20.62
CA LYS A 223 11.50 -71.81 21.61
C LYS A 223 12.98 -72.01 21.29
N ALA A 224 13.76 -71.83 22.36
CA ALA A 224 15.00 -72.51 22.66
C ALA A 224 16.29 -71.98 22.03
N TRP A 225 16.84 -70.88 22.56
CA TRP A 225 18.29 -70.74 22.77
C TRP A 225 18.56 -70.09 24.13
N MET A 226 18.66 -70.93 25.16
CA MET A 226 19.42 -70.68 26.39
C MET A 226 20.26 -71.93 26.65
N ARG A 227 21.54 -71.87 26.26
CA ARG A 227 22.75 -72.38 26.93
C ARG A 227 23.86 -72.55 25.91
#